data_AF-A0AB40AYJ3-F1
#
_entry.id   AF-A0AB40AYJ3-F1
#
_cell.length_a   1.000
_cell.length_b   1.000
_cell.length_c   1.000
_cell.angle_alpha   90.00
_cell.angle_beta   90.00
_cell.angle_gamma   90.00
#
_symmetry.space_group_name_H-M   'P 1'
#
loop_
_entity.id
_entity.type
_entity.pdbx_description
1 polymer ?
#
loop_
_entity_poly.entity_id
_entity_poly.type
_entity_poly.pdbx_seq_one_letter_code
_entity_poly.pdbx_strand_id
1 'polypeptide(L)'
;MAVALSVWNLITLLILSIAVIYCVGALQDNSFPSPPLLVSRIAFGSCAHQSSPQPIWDAIINFDPQLFIHLGDNIYGDNKRPFRMFGKERTIGPWKNMPRFYPSSEQEMLKKYEMAKQVPGYSQLRKKAQVIGTWDDHDYGLNDAGKEFSGRNSNQRLLLDFLDEDEDSPRRKQDGVYASYLFGPKGKQIKVILLDTRYHRDPIGSDGTILGDSQWAWLEKELKGPGSELTIIASSIQVVSNLSATTGPLFGMESWARFPKERKRLFKLITDTKRNGVLFISGDVHFGEITRYDCGTEYSLYDITSSGLTQAVELAVPPPLAFIVRFLAWLTPSTMRIYNQKCRYKSCVYGQRNFGTIEIQWDATPQRMKAEVRDLTGALVTGVDILFSDLQHRNTVSAFDEEKVKHRHCTLETDLPWIVRRRLAFFCFGAIAALLVGLVLVTYMLVRISKKLVTKFKVD
;
A
#
# COMPACT_ATOMS: atom_id res chain seq x y z
N MET A 1 24.43 -73.74 -31.25
CA MET A 1 23.87 -72.57 -31.98
C MET A 1 22.40 -72.26 -31.64
N ALA A 2 21.63 -73.11 -30.95
CA ALA A 2 20.21 -72.84 -30.68
C ALA A 2 19.91 -71.97 -29.43
N VAL A 3 20.86 -71.76 -28.52
CA VAL A 3 20.64 -70.99 -27.27
C VAL A 3 20.91 -69.49 -27.44
N ALA A 4 21.67 -69.08 -28.45
CA ALA A 4 21.98 -67.67 -28.68
C ALA A 4 20.83 -66.89 -29.35
N LEU A 5 19.94 -67.57 -30.09
CA LEU A 5 18.81 -66.95 -30.80
C LEU A 5 17.64 -66.55 -29.86
N SER A 6 17.50 -67.16 -28.67
CA SER A 6 16.40 -66.85 -27.76
C SER A 6 16.63 -65.58 -26.94
N VAL A 7 17.89 -65.28 -26.58
CA VAL A 7 18.26 -64.11 -25.79
C VAL A 7 18.10 -62.81 -26.60
N TRP A 8 18.46 -62.85 -27.89
CA TRP A 8 18.30 -61.69 -28.78
C TRP A 8 16.84 -61.31 -29.01
N ASN A 9 15.93 -62.28 -29.12
CA ASN A 9 14.49 -62.03 -29.25
C ASN A 9 13.85 -61.46 -27.98
N LEU A 10 14.33 -61.86 -26.80
CA LEU A 10 13.88 -61.31 -25.52
C LEU A 10 14.36 -59.86 -25.34
N ILE A 11 15.59 -59.55 -25.76
CA ILE A 11 16.14 -58.18 -25.70
C ILE A 11 15.42 -57.25 -26.68
N THR A 12 15.12 -57.69 -27.91
CA THR A 12 14.34 -56.87 -28.85
C THR A 12 12.90 -56.65 -28.39
N LEU A 13 12.23 -57.64 -27.81
CA LEU A 13 10.90 -57.47 -27.21
C LEU A 13 10.91 -56.52 -26.00
N LEU A 14 11.98 -56.54 -25.19
CA LEU A 14 12.15 -55.61 -24.06
C LEU A 14 12.41 -54.18 -24.53
N ILE A 15 13.23 -53.99 -25.57
CA ILE A 15 13.50 -52.66 -26.15
C ILE A 15 12.25 -52.09 -26.82
N LEU A 16 11.48 -52.92 -27.55
CA LEU A 16 10.21 -52.51 -28.17
C LEU A 16 9.15 -52.13 -27.11
N SER A 17 9.06 -52.87 -26.01
CA SER A 17 8.13 -52.55 -24.93
C SER A 17 8.52 -51.28 -24.16
N ILE A 18 9.80 -51.05 -23.91
CA ILE A 18 10.30 -49.79 -23.33
C ILE A 18 10.05 -48.61 -24.29
N ALA A 19 10.26 -48.78 -25.59
CA ALA A 19 10.00 -47.74 -26.59
C ALA A 19 8.50 -47.39 -26.70
N VAL A 20 7.60 -48.37 -26.58
CA VAL A 20 6.15 -48.13 -26.55
C VAL A 20 5.74 -47.41 -25.27
N ILE A 21 6.32 -47.74 -24.11
CA ILE A 21 6.07 -47.03 -22.84
C ILE A 21 6.55 -45.57 -22.92
N TYR A 22 7.71 -45.31 -23.54
CA TYR A 22 8.19 -43.95 -23.78
C TYR A 22 7.32 -43.17 -24.78
N CYS A 23 6.83 -43.81 -25.85
CA CYS A 23 5.91 -43.18 -26.80
C CYS A 23 4.54 -42.87 -26.19
N VAL A 24 4.01 -43.73 -25.30
CA VAL A 24 2.72 -43.48 -24.63
C VAL A 24 2.87 -42.40 -23.55
N GLY A 25 4.00 -42.36 -22.83
CA GLY A 25 4.30 -41.27 -21.88
C GLY A 25 4.50 -39.91 -22.53
N ALA A 26 5.07 -39.87 -23.75
CA ALA A 26 5.28 -38.63 -24.50
C ALA A 26 3.99 -38.05 -25.13
N LEU A 27 2.93 -38.84 -25.27
CA LEU A 27 1.64 -38.39 -25.82
C LEU A 27 0.68 -37.84 -24.75
N GLN A 28 1.09 -37.81 -23.48
CA GLN A 28 0.24 -37.40 -22.36
C GLN A 28 0.62 -36.04 -21.77
N ASP A 29 1.56 -35.31 -22.38
CA ASP A 29 1.93 -33.94 -22.01
C ASP A 29 1.43 -32.90 -23.03
N ASN A 30 0.21 -33.10 -23.53
CA ASN A 30 -0.58 -32.02 -24.11
C ASN A 30 -1.37 -31.33 -23.00
N SER A 31 -0.67 -30.81 -22.00
CA SER A 31 -1.22 -29.75 -21.16
C SER A 31 -1.27 -28.50 -22.02
N PHE A 32 -2.36 -28.31 -22.77
CA PHE A 32 -2.65 -27.02 -23.36
C PHE A 32 -2.51 -25.97 -22.25
N PRO A 33 -1.69 -24.91 -22.41
CA PRO A 33 -1.57 -23.89 -21.39
C PRO A 33 -2.98 -23.38 -21.12
N SER A 34 -3.40 -23.47 -19.85
CA SER A 34 -4.69 -22.93 -19.44
C SER A 34 -4.79 -21.50 -19.97
N PRO A 35 -5.91 -21.11 -20.59
CA PRO A 35 -6.04 -19.78 -21.16
C PRO A 35 -5.69 -18.74 -20.08
N PRO A 36 -4.93 -17.67 -20.42
CA PRO A 36 -4.48 -16.69 -19.45
C PRO A 36 -5.68 -16.17 -18.64
N LEU A 37 -5.59 -16.23 -17.32
CA LEU A 37 -6.66 -15.81 -16.42
C LEU A 37 -7.10 -14.38 -16.79
N LEU A 38 -8.32 -14.23 -17.31
CA LEU A 38 -8.91 -12.92 -17.60
C LEU A 38 -9.33 -12.29 -16.28
N VAL A 39 -8.47 -11.44 -15.74
CA VAL A 39 -8.73 -10.72 -14.49
C VAL A 39 -9.60 -9.51 -14.76
N SER A 40 -10.66 -9.36 -13.97
CA SER A 40 -11.61 -8.25 -14.01
C SER A 40 -11.96 -7.72 -12.62
N ARG A 41 -11.77 -8.52 -11.56
CA ARG A 41 -12.03 -8.14 -10.17
C ARG A 41 -10.77 -8.32 -9.33
N ILE A 42 -10.22 -7.20 -8.88
CA ILE A 42 -9.01 -7.14 -8.05
C ILE A 42 -9.40 -6.51 -6.71
N ALA A 43 -8.98 -7.11 -5.60
CA ALA A 43 -9.02 -6.51 -4.28
C ALA A 43 -7.60 -6.27 -3.77
N PHE A 44 -7.41 -5.30 -2.90
CA PHE A 44 -6.09 -5.01 -2.33
C PHE A 44 -6.19 -4.30 -0.98
N GLY A 45 -5.10 -4.32 -0.22
CA GLY A 45 -5.00 -3.54 1.01
C GLY A 45 -3.69 -3.77 1.77
N SER A 46 -3.49 -2.99 2.82
CA SER A 46 -2.39 -3.13 3.78
C SER A 46 -2.88 -3.06 5.24
N CYS A 47 -1.94 -3.26 6.17
CA CYS A 47 -2.11 -3.01 7.61
C CYS A 47 -3.04 -4.02 8.29
N ALA A 48 -2.73 -5.30 8.08
CA ALA A 48 -3.42 -6.48 8.59
C ALA A 48 -2.70 -7.07 9.81
N HIS A 49 -2.94 -6.50 10.99
CA HIS A 49 -2.45 -7.08 12.24
C HIS A 49 -2.99 -8.49 12.52
N GLN A 50 -2.10 -9.48 12.47
CA GLN A 50 -2.34 -10.92 12.60
C GLN A 50 -3.15 -11.32 13.84
N SER A 51 -2.95 -10.62 14.96
CA SER A 51 -3.69 -10.89 16.21
C SER A 51 -5.02 -10.14 16.37
N SER A 52 -5.35 -9.22 15.45
CA SER A 52 -6.60 -8.45 15.51
C SER A 52 -7.75 -9.22 14.87
N PRO A 53 -9.02 -9.03 15.30
CA PRO A 53 -10.17 -9.51 14.55
C PRO A 53 -10.19 -8.93 13.13
N GLN A 54 -10.38 -9.80 12.13
CA GLN A 54 -10.36 -9.42 10.71
C GLN A 54 -11.67 -9.76 9.97
N PRO A 55 -12.84 -9.26 10.42
CA PRO A 55 -14.12 -9.49 9.71
C PRO A 55 -14.15 -8.86 8.30
N ILE A 56 -13.16 -8.02 7.97
CA ILE A 56 -13.05 -7.39 6.64
C ILE A 56 -12.89 -8.41 5.51
N TRP A 57 -12.33 -9.59 5.81
CA TRP A 57 -12.20 -10.66 4.83
C TRP A 57 -13.55 -11.14 4.30
N ASP A 58 -14.62 -11.08 5.10
CA ASP A 58 -15.95 -11.48 4.63
C ASP A 58 -16.42 -10.58 3.48
N ALA A 59 -16.23 -9.27 3.61
CA ALA A 59 -16.55 -8.31 2.56
C ALA A 59 -15.64 -8.47 1.33
N ILE A 60 -14.34 -8.74 1.52
CA ILE A 60 -13.40 -9.01 0.43
C ILE A 60 -13.79 -10.29 -0.31
N ILE A 61 -14.13 -11.37 0.39
CA ILE A 61 -14.57 -12.64 -0.21
C ILE A 61 -15.89 -12.45 -0.95
N ASN A 62 -16.84 -11.66 -0.41
CA ASN A 62 -18.11 -11.36 -1.07
C ASN A 62 -17.93 -10.49 -2.32
N PHE A 63 -16.85 -9.70 -2.39
CA PHE A 63 -16.43 -9.04 -3.62
C PHE A 63 -15.86 -10.03 -4.66
N ASP A 64 -15.70 -11.31 -4.33
CA ASP A 64 -15.32 -12.38 -5.27
C ASP A 64 -14.12 -12.00 -6.18
N PRO A 65 -12.98 -11.60 -5.60
CA PRO A 65 -11.81 -11.20 -6.38
C PRO A 65 -11.14 -12.41 -7.02
N GLN A 66 -10.63 -12.22 -8.23
CA GLN A 66 -9.74 -13.19 -8.89
C GLN A 66 -8.29 -13.01 -8.42
N LEU A 67 -7.95 -11.79 -8.00
CA LEU A 67 -6.64 -11.39 -7.52
C LEU A 67 -6.77 -10.56 -6.24
N PHE A 68 -6.01 -10.92 -5.21
CA PHE A 68 -5.79 -10.08 -4.04
C PHE A 68 -4.32 -9.62 -3.97
N ILE A 69 -4.11 -8.32 -3.78
CA ILE A 69 -2.77 -7.71 -3.72
C ILE A 69 -2.53 -7.17 -2.31
N HIS A 70 -1.57 -7.78 -1.60
CA HIS A 70 -1.02 -7.23 -0.37
C HIS A 70 -0.09 -6.06 -0.67
N LEU A 71 -0.33 -4.93 0.00
CA LEU A 71 0.48 -3.71 -0.10
C LEU A 71 1.40 -3.52 1.12
N GLY A 72 1.58 -4.56 1.92
CA GLY A 72 2.45 -4.56 3.09
C GLY A 72 1.72 -4.38 4.42
N ASP A 73 2.48 -4.36 5.51
CA ASP A 73 1.99 -4.61 6.87
C ASP A 73 1.06 -5.84 6.93
N ASN A 74 1.48 -6.91 6.27
CA ASN A 74 0.80 -8.19 6.21
C ASN A 74 0.79 -8.88 7.58
N ILE A 75 1.82 -8.57 8.39
CA ILE A 75 1.93 -8.76 9.82
C ILE A 75 2.55 -7.52 10.48
N TYR A 76 2.32 -7.36 11.78
CA TYR A 76 3.03 -6.39 12.61
C TYR A 76 4.24 -7.07 13.25
N GLY A 77 5.35 -7.05 12.52
CA GLY A 77 6.56 -7.79 12.85
C GLY A 77 7.39 -7.17 13.96
N ASP A 78 7.38 -5.87 14.16
CA ASP A 78 8.07 -5.23 15.29
C ASP A 78 7.24 -5.25 16.58
N ASN A 79 7.88 -4.86 17.68
CA ASN A 79 7.28 -4.78 19.00
C ASN A 79 7.27 -3.33 19.50
N LYS A 80 6.23 -2.96 20.27
CA LYS A 80 6.01 -1.57 20.73
C LYS A 80 6.21 -1.46 22.24
N ARG A 81 7.10 -0.56 22.67
CA ARG A 81 7.26 -0.18 24.09
C ARG A 81 6.13 0.77 24.52
N PRO A 82 5.72 0.73 25.81
CA PRO A 82 4.68 1.62 26.31
C PRO A 82 5.11 3.09 26.25
N PHE A 83 4.12 3.97 26.19
CA PHE A 83 4.36 5.42 26.29
C PHE A 83 4.88 5.79 27.67
N ARG A 84 6.12 6.28 27.73
CA ARG A 84 6.77 6.75 28.95
C ARG A 84 7.39 8.11 28.71
N MET A 85 6.88 9.12 29.43
CA MET A 85 7.41 10.49 29.42
C MET A 85 8.38 10.75 30.58
N PHE A 86 8.24 10.00 31.68
CA PHE A 86 9.06 10.10 32.88
C PHE A 86 9.76 8.76 33.18
N GLY A 87 10.79 8.80 34.02
CA GLY A 87 11.59 7.63 34.39
C GLY A 87 12.86 7.46 33.54
N LYS A 88 13.54 6.32 33.73
CA LYS A 88 14.82 6.02 33.06
C LYS A 88 14.67 5.71 31.57
N GLU A 89 13.58 5.06 31.17
CA GLU A 89 13.26 4.73 29.78
C GLU A 89 12.11 5.60 29.29
N ARG A 90 12.45 6.64 28.52
CA ARG A 90 11.48 7.60 27.96
C ARG A 90 11.35 7.33 26.47
N THR A 91 10.14 6.95 26.07
CA THR A 91 9.81 6.58 24.68
C THR A 91 9.14 7.73 23.92
N ILE A 92 8.70 8.77 24.62
CA ILE A 92 8.08 9.99 24.07
C ILE A 92 8.50 11.25 24.80
N GLY A 93 8.25 12.40 24.17
CA GLY A 93 8.52 13.73 24.70
C GLY A 93 9.91 14.27 24.33
N PRO A 94 10.22 15.51 24.73
CA PRO A 94 11.47 16.20 24.35
C PRO A 94 12.73 15.52 24.93
N TRP A 95 12.59 14.70 25.97
CA TRP A 95 13.68 13.99 26.65
C TRP A 95 13.72 12.49 26.31
N LYS A 96 13.14 12.08 25.17
CA LYS A 96 13.15 10.68 24.71
C LYS A 96 14.59 10.16 24.62
N ASN A 97 14.84 8.98 25.18
CA ASN A 97 16.15 8.33 25.17
C ASN A 97 16.10 6.85 24.77
N MET A 98 14.91 6.32 24.49
CA MET A 98 14.72 4.94 24.03
C MET A 98 13.84 4.92 22.77
N PRO A 99 14.12 4.05 21.80
CA PRO A 99 13.23 3.87 20.66
C PRO A 99 11.90 3.29 21.13
N ARG A 100 10.81 3.67 20.44
CA ARG A 100 9.48 3.16 20.75
C ARG A 100 9.29 1.74 20.20
N PHE A 101 9.88 1.47 19.05
CA PHE A 101 9.78 0.20 18.33
C PHE A 101 11.10 -0.55 18.42
N TYR A 102 11.04 -1.88 18.40
CA TYR A 102 12.20 -2.75 18.34
C TYR A 102 11.85 -4.03 17.56
N PRO A 103 12.82 -4.62 16.83
CA PRO A 103 12.53 -5.75 15.95
C PRO A 103 12.19 -7.01 16.75
N SER A 104 11.34 -7.86 16.17
CA SER A 104 11.14 -9.25 16.63
C SER A 104 12.31 -10.15 16.24
N SER A 105 12.42 -11.28 16.93
CA SER A 105 13.28 -12.38 16.46
C SER A 105 12.70 -13.05 15.20
N GLU A 106 13.53 -13.77 14.45
CA GLU A 106 13.08 -14.54 13.27
C GLU A 106 11.97 -15.54 13.63
N GLN A 107 12.05 -16.17 14.81
CA GLN A 107 11.04 -17.11 15.31
C GLN A 107 9.71 -16.42 15.65
N GLU A 108 9.76 -15.22 16.25
CA GLU A 108 8.56 -14.41 16.48
C GLU A 108 7.92 -13.98 15.16
N MET A 109 8.73 -13.54 14.19
CA MET A 109 8.25 -13.19 12.85
C MET A 109 7.56 -14.37 12.17
N LEU A 110 8.18 -15.55 12.17
CA LEU A 110 7.60 -16.78 11.62
C LEU A 110 6.24 -17.09 12.27
N LYS A 111 6.16 -17.07 13.59
CA LYS A 111 4.90 -17.31 14.32
C LYS A 111 3.82 -16.28 13.94
N LYS A 112 4.19 -15.01 13.76
CA LYS A 112 3.25 -13.96 13.35
C LYS A 112 2.71 -14.23 11.93
N TYR A 113 3.54 -14.69 10.99
CA TYR A 113 3.10 -15.09 9.65
C TYR A 113 2.20 -16.34 9.69
N GLU A 114 2.53 -17.34 10.51
CA GLU A 114 1.68 -18.52 10.72
C GLU A 114 0.29 -18.12 11.24
N MET A 115 0.24 -17.22 12.24
CA MET A 115 -1.01 -16.66 12.75
C MET A 115 -1.82 -15.95 11.66
N ALA A 116 -1.16 -15.15 10.82
CA ALA A 116 -1.82 -14.46 9.71
C ALA A 116 -2.43 -15.44 8.72
N LYS A 117 -1.70 -16.50 8.31
CA LYS A 117 -2.22 -17.56 7.42
C LYS A 117 -3.41 -18.32 8.02
N GLN A 118 -3.47 -18.43 9.35
CA GLN A 118 -4.54 -19.13 10.07
C GLN A 118 -5.78 -18.27 10.31
N VAL A 119 -5.77 -16.97 10.00
CA VAL A 119 -6.97 -16.13 10.07
C VAL A 119 -8.05 -16.74 9.15
N PRO A 120 -9.23 -17.14 9.67
CA PRO A 120 -10.19 -17.92 8.89
C PRO A 120 -10.61 -17.28 7.57
N GLY A 121 -10.88 -15.97 7.59
CA GLY A 121 -11.24 -15.21 6.38
C GLY A 121 -10.10 -15.15 5.36
N TYR A 122 -8.86 -14.87 5.79
CA TYR A 122 -7.71 -14.86 4.88
C TYR A 122 -7.42 -16.25 4.30
N SER A 123 -7.52 -17.30 5.12
CA SER A 123 -7.39 -18.70 4.68
C SER A 123 -8.44 -19.08 3.63
N GLN A 124 -9.68 -18.58 3.76
CA GLN A 124 -10.72 -18.77 2.73
C GLN A 124 -10.43 -17.98 1.46
N LEU A 125 -9.97 -16.73 1.58
CA LEU A 125 -9.62 -15.89 0.42
C LEU A 125 -8.52 -16.55 -0.43
N ARG A 126 -7.47 -17.08 0.20
CA ARG A 126 -6.36 -17.80 -0.48
C ARG A 126 -6.80 -19.00 -1.30
N LYS A 127 -7.98 -19.58 -1.01
CA LYS A 127 -8.54 -20.70 -1.79
C LYS A 127 -9.35 -20.24 -3.01
N LYS A 128 -9.75 -18.97 -3.06
CA LYS A 128 -10.64 -18.40 -4.08
C LYS A 128 -9.92 -17.46 -5.04
N ALA A 129 -8.95 -16.70 -4.54
CA ALA A 129 -8.21 -15.70 -5.28
C ALA A 129 -6.73 -16.06 -5.31
N GLN A 130 -6.05 -15.71 -6.40
CA GLN A 130 -4.60 -15.65 -6.37
C GLN A 130 -4.18 -14.52 -5.43
N VAL A 131 -3.22 -14.79 -4.55
CA VAL A 131 -2.65 -13.78 -3.65
C VAL A 131 -1.22 -13.47 -4.08
N ILE A 132 -0.96 -12.19 -4.32
CA ILE A 132 0.38 -11.65 -4.56
C ILE A 132 0.61 -10.46 -3.63
N GLY A 133 1.83 -9.96 -3.53
CA GLY A 133 2.06 -8.72 -2.80
C GLY A 133 3.50 -8.43 -2.44
N THR A 134 3.66 -7.30 -1.77
CA THR A 134 4.92 -6.78 -1.23
C THR A 134 4.82 -6.64 0.29
N TRP A 135 5.91 -6.22 0.93
CA TRP A 135 5.93 -5.87 2.36
C TRP A 135 5.81 -4.36 2.59
N ASP A 136 5.66 -3.98 3.86
CA ASP A 136 5.97 -2.64 4.34
C ASP A 136 6.88 -2.72 5.57
N ASP A 137 7.08 -1.62 6.31
CA ASP A 137 8.05 -1.54 7.40
C ASP A 137 7.84 -2.57 8.51
N HIS A 138 6.59 -2.88 8.87
CA HIS A 138 6.34 -3.82 9.95
C HIS A 138 6.68 -5.27 9.59
N ASP A 139 6.42 -5.73 8.35
CA ASP A 139 6.88 -7.03 7.85
C ASP A 139 8.38 -7.04 7.57
N TYR A 140 8.91 -5.90 7.12
CA TYR A 140 10.34 -5.69 6.88
C TYR A 140 11.13 -5.82 8.17
N GLY A 141 10.52 -5.44 9.31
CA GLY A 141 10.93 -5.86 10.66
C GLY A 141 11.08 -4.74 11.68
N LEU A 142 10.97 -3.48 11.27
CA LEU A 142 11.07 -2.33 12.16
C LEU A 142 10.42 -1.10 11.52
N ASN A 143 9.59 -0.39 12.30
CA ASN A 143 8.91 0.84 11.86
C ASN A 143 9.86 1.84 11.17
N ASP A 144 9.46 2.33 10.01
CA ASP A 144 10.21 3.25 9.13
C ASP A 144 11.62 2.78 8.72
N ALA A 145 11.96 1.50 8.85
CA ALA A 145 13.29 1.02 8.52
C ALA A 145 13.49 0.86 7.01
N GLY A 146 14.74 1.03 6.57
CA GLY A 146 15.19 0.89 5.20
C GLY A 146 16.44 0.01 5.11
N LYS A 147 17.38 0.37 4.23
CA LYS A 147 18.57 -0.44 3.96
C LYS A 147 19.52 -0.60 5.16
N GLU A 148 19.37 0.20 6.21
CA GLU A 148 20.14 0.08 7.45
C GLU A 148 19.72 -1.11 8.33
N PHE A 149 18.55 -1.71 8.08
CA PHE A 149 18.06 -2.82 8.88
C PHE A 149 18.77 -4.14 8.53
N SER A 150 19.43 -4.74 9.52
CA SER A 150 20.23 -5.97 9.33
C SER A 150 19.39 -7.23 9.11
N GLY A 151 18.13 -7.25 9.57
CA GLY A 151 17.23 -8.42 9.46
C GLY A 151 16.51 -8.56 8.12
N ARG A 152 16.80 -7.71 7.13
CA ARG A 152 16.07 -7.69 5.85
C ARG A 152 16.11 -9.01 5.07
N ASN A 153 17.23 -9.72 5.10
CA ASN A 153 17.40 -10.96 4.35
C ASN A 153 16.63 -12.13 4.96
N SER A 154 16.60 -12.24 6.30
CA SER A 154 15.78 -13.25 6.98
C SER A 154 14.30 -12.95 6.78
N ASN A 155 13.90 -11.69 6.91
CA ASN A 155 12.51 -11.30 6.77
C ASN A 155 12.01 -11.41 5.32
N GLN A 156 12.90 -11.27 4.32
CA GLN A 156 12.57 -11.53 2.92
C GLN A 156 12.15 -12.97 2.71
N ARG A 157 12.94 -13.92 3.23
CA ARG A 157 12.62 -15.35 3.16
C ARG A 157 11.24 -15.61 3.80
N LEU A 158 11.02 -15.11 5.01
CA LEU A 158 9.75 -15.30 5.72
C LEU A 158 8.55 -14.70 4.98
N LEU A 159 8.67 -13.52 4.36
CA LEU A 159 7.60 -12.95 3.55
C LEU A 159 7.30 -13.83 2.33
N LEU A 160 8.33 -14.28 1.62
CA LEU A 160 8.16 -15.09 0.42
C LEU A 160 7.54 -16.46 0.77
N ASP A 161 7.92 -17.05 1.90
CA ASP A 161 7.27 -18.25 2.42
C ASP A 161 5.81 -17.96 2.83
N PHE A 162 5.52 -16.78 3.39
CA PHE A 162 4.15 -16.35 3.68
C PHE A 162 3.29 -16.19 2.43
N LEU A 163 3.85 -15.71 1.32
CA LEU A 163 3.17 -15.56 0.03
C LEU A 163 3.09 -16.86 -0.77
N ASP A 164 3.65 -17.96 -0.25
CA ASP A 164 3.79 -19.24 -0.95
C ASP A 164 4.53 -19.08 -2.29
N GLU A 165 5.54 -18.20 -2.31
CA GLU A 165 6.34 -17.93 -3.50
C GLU A 165 7.17 -19.17 -3.87
N ASP A 166 7.19 -19.52 -5.16
CA ASP A 166 7.92 -20.68 -5.67
C ASP A 166 9.42 -20.62 -5.33
N GLU A 167 10.02 -21.79 -5.07
CA GLU A 167 11.43 -21.93 -4.65
C GLU A 167 12.43 -21.43 -5.72
N ASP A 168 12.09 -21.53 -6.99
CA ASP A 168 12.92 -21.10 -8.10
C ASP A 168 12.72 -19.62 -8.49
N SER A 169 11.74 -18.94 -7.88
CA SER A 169 11.39 -17.55 -8.16
C SER A 169 12.61 -16.61 -8.09
N PRO A 170 12.75 -15.67 -9.04
CA PRO A 170 13.78 -14.63 -8.98
C PRO A 170 13.76 -13.84 -7.66
N ARG A 171 12.59 -13.71 -7.01
CA ARG A 171 12.44 -13.01 -5.73
C ARG A 171 13.26 -13.63 -4.61
N ARG A 172 13.56 -14.93 -4.67
CA ARG A 172 14.40 -15.64 -3.69
C ARG A 172 15.90 -15.47 -3.96
N LYS A 173 16.29 -14.90 -5.10
CA LYS A 173 17.68 -14.77 -5.58
C LYS A 173 18.14 -13.33 -5.74
N GLN A 174 17.24 -12.37 -5.61
CA GLN A 174 17.51 -10.95 -5.75
C GLN A 174 17.41 -10.23 -4.39
N ASP A 175 17.96 -9.03 -4.34
CA ASP A 175 17.87 -8.14 -3.18
C ASP A 175 16.54 -7.36 -3.21
N GLY A 176 15.59 -7.75 -2.37
CA GLY A 176 14.24 -7.18 -2.30
C GLY A 176 13.16 -8.04 -2.94
N VAL A 177 11.90 -7.76 -2.59
CA VAL A 177 10.73 -8.60 -2.92
C VAL A 177 9.94 -8.13 -4.14
N TYR A 178 10.47 -7.20 -4.93
CA TYR A 178 9.79 -6.68 -6.11
C TYR A 178 9.56 -7.76 -7.18
N ALA A 179 8.43 -7.68 -7.90
CA ALA A 179 8.03 -8.67 -8.89
C ALA A 179 7.02 -8.09 -9.89
N SER A 180 6.76 -8.80 -10.98
CA SER A 180 5.71 -8.42 -11.93
C SER A 180 4.94 -9.63 -12.45
N TYR A 181 3.65 -9.42 -12.73
CA TYR A 181 2.73 -10.42 -13.23
C TYR A 181 1.98 -9.89 -14.44
N LEU A 182 1.70 -10.74 -15.42
CA LEU A 182 0.91 -10.42 -16.60
C LEU A 182 -0.31 -11.34 -16.66
N PHE A 183 -1.49 -10.74 -16.67
CA PHE A 183 -2.77 -11.44 -16.70
C PHE A 183 -3.53 -11.14 -17.99
N GLY A 184 -4.37 -12.09 -18.40
CA GLY A 184 -5.29 -11.95 -19.53
C GLY A 184 -4.64 -12.09 -20.92
N PRO A 185 -5.48 -12.31 -21.95
CA PRO A 185 -5.05 -12.38 -23.34
C PRO A 185 -4.80 -10.98 -23.91
N LYS A 186 -4.06 -10.89 -25.03
CA LYS A 186 -3.82 -9.65 -25.76
C LYS A 186 -5.13 -8.86 -26.00
N GLY A 187 -5.11 -7.55 -25.77
CA GLY A 187 -6.30 -6.68 -25.85
C GLY A 187 -7.15 -6.64 -24.57
N LYS A 188 -6.87 -7.52 -23.60
CA LYS A 188 -7.45 -7.51 -22.24
C LYS A 188 -6.37 -7.82 -21.18
N GLN A 189 -5.18 -7.25 -21.37
CA GLN A 189 -4.02 -7.54 -20.51
C GLN A 189 -3.90 -6.56 -19.35
N ILE A 190 -3.58 -7.11 -18.17
CA ILE A 190 -3.21 -6.34 -16.98
C ILE A 190 -1.79 -6.71 -16.60
N LYS A 191 -0.91 -5.73 -16.52
CA LYS A 191 0.40 -5.87 -15.90
C LYS A 191 0.32 -5.36 -14.47
N VAL A 192 0.70 -6.19 -13.50
CA VAL A 192 0.87 -5.77 -12.11
C VAL A 192 2.35 -5.74 -11.80
N ILE A 193 2.85 -4.61 -11.32
CA ILE A 193 4.24 -4.39 -10.90
C ILE A 193 4.22 -4.15 -9.40
N LEU A 194 4.82 -5.05 -8.62
CA LEU A 194 5.00 -4.92 -7.19
C LEU A 194 6.35 -4.26 -6.91
N LEU A 195 6.33 -3.09 -6.29
CA LEU A 195 7.54 -2.42 -5.83
C LEU A 195 7.88 -2.86 -4.41
N ASP A 196 9.16 -3.02 -4.16
CA ASP A 196 9.77 -2.96 -2.83
C ASP A 196 10.23 -1.52 -2.56
N THR A 197 9.75 -0.89 -1.50
CA THR A 197 10.17 0.46 -1.11
C THR A 197 10.93 0.47 0.22
N ARG A 198 11.50 -0.67 0.61
CA ARG A 198 12.19 -0.86 1.90
C ARG A 198 13.64 -1.31 1.72
N TYR A 199 13.87 -2.38 0.95
CA TYR A 199 15.15 -3.09 0.94
C TYR A 199 16.37 -2.19 0.65
N HIS A 200 16.24 -1.34 -0.37
CA HIS A 200 17.28 -0.42 -0.83
C HIS A 200 17.11 1.02 -0.34
N ARG A 201 16.02 1.30 0.39
CA ARG A 201 15.61 2.67 0.71
C ARG A 201 16.61 3.32 1.67
N ASP A 202 17.04 4.53 1.32
CA ASP A 202 17.82 5.41 2.18
C ASP A 202 16.97 6.05 3.30
N PRO A 203 17.58 6.60 4.36
CA PRO A 203 16.85 7.23 5.46
C PRO A 203 15.81 8.27 5.00
N ILE A 204 14.64 8.29 5.63
CA ILE A 204 13.53 9.20 5.28
C ILE A 204 13.99 10.67 5.40
N GLY A 205 13.71 11.46 4.36
CA GLY A 205 14.09 12.87 4.31
C GLY A 205 15.55 13.12 3.90
N SER A 206 16.29 12.08 3.52
CA SER A 206 17.52 12.21 2.76
C SER A 206 17.25 12.47 1.27
N ASP A 207 18.31 12.83 0.54
CA ASP A 207 18.31 12.94 -0.92
C ASP A 207 18.63 11.60 -1.63
N GLY A 208 18.51 10.48 -0.90
CA GLY A 208 18.87 9.13 -1.35
C GLY A 208 17.81 8.44 -2.21
N THR A 209 17.95 7.12 -2.36
CA THR A 209 17.09 6.28 -3.21
C THR A 209 15.97 5.60 -2.43
N ILE A 210 14.87 5.26 -3.13
CA ILE A 210 13.86 4.32 -2.62
C ILE A 210 14.14 2.91 -3.14
N LEU A 211 14.26 2.77 -4.46
CA LEU A 211 14.32 1.46 -5.11
C LEU A 211 15.74 0.89 -5.20
N GLY A 212 16.78 1.74 -5.17
CA GLY A 212 18.14 1.32 -5.49
C GLY A 212 18.34 1.04 -6.98
N ASP A 213 19.59 1.00 -7.42
CA ASP A 213 19.93 0.94 -8.84
C ASP A 213 19.46 -0.36 -9.53
N SER A 214 19.52 -1.49 -8.82
CA SER A 214 19.09 -2.80 -9.35
C SER A 214 17.60 -2.84 -9.67
N GLN A 215 16.76 -2.41 -8.73
CA GLN A 215 15.31 -2.38 -8.92
C GLN A 215 14.89 -1.27 -9.90
N TRP A 216 15.58 -0.13 -9.93
CA TRP A 216 15.35 0.89 -10.95
C TRP A 216 15.61 0.36 -12.37
N ALA A 217 16.73 -0.31 -12.57
CA ALA A 217 17.07 -0.92 -13.86
C ALA A 217 16.07 -2.03 -14.25
N TRP A 218 15.60 -2.80 -13.27
CA TRP A 218 14.54 -3.78 -13.47
C TRP A 218 13.20 -3.12 -13.87
N LEU A 219 12.76 -2.10 -13.13
CA LEU A 219 11.50 -1.38 -13.39
C LEU A 219 11.50 -0.75 -14.78
N GLU A 220 12.62 -0.17 -15.22
CA GLU A 220 12.77 0.36 -16.56
C GLU A 220 12.56 -0.73 -17.63
N LYS A 221 13.12 -1.93 -17.44
CA LYS A 221 12.88 -3.06 -18.35
C LYS A 221 11.41 -3.47 -18.36
N GLU A 222 10.76 -3.52 -17.19
CA GLU A 222 9.35 -3.88 -17.09
C GLU A 222 8.45 -2.89 -17.84
N LEU A 223 8.74 -1.60 -17.75
CA LEU A 223 7.97 -0.56 -18.43
C LEU A 223 8.25 -0.49 -19.95
N LYS A 224 9.47 -0.83 -20.38
CA LYS A 224 9.85 -0.99 -21.80
C LYS A 224 9.34 -2.28 -22.44
N GLY A 225 8.97 -3.28 -21.64
CA GLY A 225 8.48 -4.57 -22.11
C GLY A 225 7.12 -4.47 -22.84
N PRO A 226 6.54 -5.61 -23.27
CA PRO A 226 5.29 -5.64 -24.02
C PRO A 226 4.18 -4.82 -23.35
N GLY A 227 3.44 -4.07 -24.17
CA GLY A 227 2.31 -3.24 -23.72
C GLY A 227 1.22 -4.08 -23.05
N SER A 228 0.47 -3.45 -22.15
CA SER A 228 -0.77 -3.97 -21.57
C SER A 228 -1.81 -2.86 -21.54
N GLU A 229 -3.09 -3.21 -21.53
CA GLU A 229 -4.16 -2.19 -21.50
C GLU A 229 -4.21 -1.45 -20.16
N LEU A 230 -3.85 -2.16 -19.08
CA LEU A 230 -3.70 -1.63 -17.75
C LEU A 230 -2.35 -2.02 -17.16
N THR A 231 -1.67 -1.08 -16.51
CA THR A 231 -0.43 -1.30 -15.76
C THR A 231 -0.62 -0.79 -14.33
N ILE A 232 -0.83 -1.70 -13.38
CA ILE A 232 -0.98 -1.37 -11.97
C ILE A 232 0.39 -1.43 -11.32
N ILE A 233 0.88 -0.31 -10.79
CA ILE A 233 2.09 -0.26 -9.98
C ILE A 233 1.68 -0.23 -8.50
N ALA A 234 1.91 -1.34 -7.81
CA ALA A 234 1.66 -1.50 -6.38
C ALA A 234 2.87 -1.03 -5.57
N SER A 235 2.66 -0.07 -4.68
CA SER A 235 3.68 0.51 -3.80
C SER A 235 3.22 0.35 -2.35
N SER A 236 4.10 0.04 -1.40
CA SER A 236 3.66 -0.07 0.01
C SER A 236 3.28 1.29 0.58
N ILE A 237 4.04 2.33 0.24
CA ILE A 237 3.79 3.72 0.60
C ILE A 237 3.12 4.51 -0.54
N GLN A 238 2.40 5.59 -0.20
CA GLN A 238 1.72 6.45 -1.19
C GLN A 238 2.70 7.07 -2.19
N VAL A 239 2.34 7.06 -3.47
CA VAL A 239 3.16 7.58 -4.58
C VAL A 239 2.83 9.04 -4.87
N VAL A 240 1.53 9.34 -5.01
CA VAL A 240 1.07 10.66 -5.44
C VAL A 240 0.92 11.62 -4.26
N SER A 241 0.31 11.16 -3.18
CA SER A 241 0.00 11.98 -2.00
C SER A 241 1.26 12.63 -1.40
N ASN A 242 1.11 13.87 -0.92
CA ASN A 242 2.14 14.59 -0.16
C ASN A 242 1.55 15.15 1.14
N LEU A 243 0.70 14.35 1.79
CA LEU A 243 -0.05 14.76 2.98
C LEU A 243 0.86 15.27 4.11
N SER A 244 2.03 14.65 4.27
CA SER A 244 3.10 15.07 5.20
C SER A 244 3.49 16.55 5.09
N ALA A 245 3.37 17.17 3.91
CA ALA A 245 3.66 18.59 3.74
C ALA A 245 2.69 19.52 4.50
N THR A 246 1.50 19.03 4.86
CA THR A 246 0.41 19.80 5.48
C THR A 246 0.06 19.35 6.89
N THR A 247 0.45 18.13 7.25
CA THR A 247 0.31 17.59 8.61
C THR A 247 1.52 17.89 9.49
N GLY A 248 2.68 18.21 8.91
CA GLY A 248 3.86 18.62 9.66
C GLY A 248 3.67 19.97 10.38
N PRO A 249 4.18 20.12 11.62
CA PRO A 249 5.04 19.20 12.37
C PRO A 249 4.28 18.19 13.25
N LEU A 250 2.95 18.08 13.14
CA LEU A 250 2.14 17.27 14.05
C LEU A 250 2.31 15.78 13.81
N PHE A 251 2.29 15.38 12.54
CA PHE A 251 2.41 13.99 12.10
C PHE A 251 3.28 13.91 10.84
N GLY A 252 4.02 12.82 10.70
CA GLY A 252 4.73 12.46 9.48
C GLY A 252 4.21 11.11 8.98
N MET A 253 4.07 11.00 7.66
CA MET A 253 3.73 9.77 6.95
C MET A 253 4.81 9.51 5.91
N GLU A 254 5.16 8.25 5.73
CA GLU A 254 6.06 7.85 4.67
C GLU A 254 5.34 7.90 3.33
N SER A 255 6.06 8.34 2.30
CA SER A 255 5.54 8.46 0.93
C SER A 255 6.70 8.75 -0.01
N TRP A 256 6.48 8.52 -1.29
CA TRP A 256 7.41 8.95 -2.34
C TRP A 256 7.67 10.45 -2.33
N ALA A 257 6.74 11.26 -1.81
CA ALA A 257 6.94 12.70 -1.66
C ALA A 257 8.06 13.08 -0.67
N ARG A 258 8.48 12.14 0.21
CA ARG A 258 9.66 12.30 1.08
C ARG A 258 10.98 12.14 0.32
N PHE A 259 10.94 11.63 -0.91
CA PHE A 259 12.08 11.47 -1.83
C PHE A 259 11.74 12.11 -3.19
N PRO A 260 11.65 13.45 -3.28
CA PRO A 260 11.11 14.14 -4.44
C PRO A 260 11.86 13.83 -5.75
N LYS A 261 13.17 13.56 -5.69
CA LYS A 261 13.98 13.18 -6.86
C LYS A 261 13.57 11.80 -7.39
N GLU A 262 13.38 10.82 -6.52
CA GLU A 262 12.96 9.46 -6.87
C GLU A 262 11.53 9.45 -7.41
N ARG A 263 10.62 10.22 -6.81
CA ARG A 263 9.26 10.38 -7.32
C ARG A 263 9.24 11.01 -8.72
N LYS A 264 10.03 12.07 -8.94
CA LYS A 264 10.18 12.68 -10.27
C LYS A 264 10.79 11.70 -11.27
N ARG A 265 11.76 10.87 -10.85
CA ARG A 265 12.36 9.82 -11.68
C ARG A 265 11.32 8.78 -12.10
N LEU A 266 10.42 8.36 -11.21
CA LEU A 266 9.33 7.43 -11.53
C LEU A 266 8.41 7.98 -12.62
N PHE A 267 7.92 9.21 -12.44
CA PHE A 267 7.03 9.85 -13.42
C PHE A 267 7.70 10.09 -14.76
N LYS A 268 8.98 10.50 -14.74
CA LYS A 268 9.78 10.63 -15.95
C LYS A 268 9.97 9.28 -16.65
N LEU A 269 10.25 8.20 -15.91
CA LEU A 269 10.40 6.88 -16.49
C LEU A 269 9.12 6.39 -17.19
N ILE A 270 7.95 6.61 -16.58
CA ILE A 270 6.65 6.29 -17.21
C ILE A 270 6.49 7.07 -18.52
N THR A 271 6.82 8.37 -18.51
CA THR A 271 6.74 9.23 -19.69
C THR A 271 7.70 8.79 -20.79
N ASP A 272 8.97 8.56 -20.45
CA ASP A 272 10.03 8.21 -21.40
C ASP A 272 9.79 6.85 -22.06
N THR A 273 9.21 5.90 -21.31
CA THR A 273 8.83 4.57 -21.83
C THR A 273 7.52 4.58 -22.61
N LYS A 274 6.79 5.70 -22.60
CA LYS A 274 5.46 5.85 -23.19
C LYS A 274 4.48 4.76 -22.74
N ARG A 275 4.58 4.34 -21.47
CA ARG A 275 3.74 3.27 -20.92
C ARG A 275 2.33 3.82 -20.71
N ASN A 276 1.36 3.29 -21.44
CA ASN A 276 -0.06 3.58 -21.24
C ASN A 276 -0.64 2.79 -20.05
N GLY A 277 -1.80 3.24 -19.57
CA GLY A 277 -2.62 2.53 -18.60
C GLY A 277 -2.03 2.50 -17.19
N VAL A 278 -1.08 3.39 -16.85
CA VAL A 278 -0.45 3.34 -15.52
C VAL A 278 -1.36 3.95 -14.45
N LEU A 279 -1.56 3.20 -13.37
CA LEU A 279 -2.10 3.70 -12.11
C LEU A 279 -1.34 3.10 -10.92
N PHE A 280 -1.50 3.71 -9.76
CA PHE A 280 -0.93 3.24 -8.51
C PHE A 280 -1.99 2.70 -7.56
N ILE A 281 -1.60 1.71 -6.77
CA ILE A 281 -2.30 1.32 -5.54
C ILE A 281 -1.30 1.39 -4.38
N SER A 282 -1.74 1.87 -3.21
CA SER A 282 -0.85 2.14 -2.07
C SER A 282 -1.43 1.84 -0.68
N GLY A 283 -0.53 1.72 0.31
CA GLY A 283 -0.79 1.33 1.70
C GLY A 283 -0.24 2.31 2.76
N ASP A 284 0.39 1.79 3.82
CA ASP A 284 1.04 2.48 4.97
C ASP A 284 0.13 3.30 5.92
N VAL A 285 -0.69 4.19 5.38
CA VAL A 285 -1.17 5.38 6.10
C VAL A 285 -2.38 5.19 7.05
N HIS A 286 -2.88 3.98 7.21
CA HIS A 286 -4.04 3.61 8.04
C HIS A 286 -5.36 4.32 7.69
N PHE A 287 -5.50 4.84 6.46
CA PHE A 287 -6.77 5.30 5.92
C PHE A 287 -6.90 4.97 4.43
N GLY A 288 -8.10 5.14 3.89
CA GLY A 288 -8.38 5.07 2.46
C GLY A 288 -8.59 6.44 1.83
N GLU A 289 -8.02 6.65 0.65
CA GLU A 289 -8.24 7.85 -0.18
C GLU A 289 -7.97 7.57 -1.67
N ILE A 290 -8.37 8.51 -2.53
CA ILE A 290 -8.00 8.48 -3.95
C ILE A 290 -7.38 9.83 -4.30
N THR A 291 -6.16 9.78 -4.83
CA THR A 291 -5.44 10.95 -5.32
C THR A 291 -5.18 10.85 -6.81
N ARG A 292 -4.99 12.01 -7.45
CA ARG A 292 -4.75 12.19 -8.88
C ARG A 292 -3.67 13.25 -9.04
N TYR A 293 -2.76 13.05 -9.99
CA TYR A 293 -1.77 14.04 -10.37
C TYR A 293 -1.75 14.20 -11.89
N ASP A 294 -2.12 15.39 -12.35
CA ASP A 294 -2.30 15.69 -13.78
C ASP A 294 -1.01 16.18 -14.47
N CYS A 295 0.03 16.50 -13.69
CA CYS A 295 1.28 17.07 -14.19
C CYS A 295 2.49 16.13 -14.00
N GLY A 296 2.23 14.84 -13.79
CA GLY A 296 3.29 13.83 -13.68
C GLY A 296 3.72 13.27 -15.02
N THR A 297 2.76 13.03 -15.91
CA THR A 297 2.94 12.50 -17.26
C THR A 297 1.99 13.21 -18.23
N GLU A 298 1.92 12.76 -19.49
CA GLU A 298 0.97 13.28 -20.49
C GLU A 298 -0.50 12.87 -20.23
N TYR A 299 -0.74 12.05 -19.21
CA TYR A 299 -2.08 11.68 -18.74
C TYR A 299 -2.13 11.67 -17.20
N SER A 300 -3.32 11.52 -16.65
CA SER A 300 -3.53 11.63 -15.20
C SER A 300 -3.06 10.37 -14.47
N LEU A 301 -2.17 10.55 -13.50
CA LEU A 301 -1.73 9.48 -12.62
C LEU A 301 -2.68 9.36 -11.42
N TYR A 302 -3.35 8.23 -11.29
CA TYR A 302 -4.20 7.90 -10.14
C TYR A 302 -3.41 7.09 -9.12
N ASP A 303 -3.68 7.33 -7.84
CA ASP A 303 -3.18 6.52 -6.72
C ASP A 303 -4.34 6.23 -5.77
N ILE A 304 -4.73 4.95 -5.71
CA ILE A 304 -5.82 4.46 -4.88
C ILE A 304 -5.21 3.84 -3.63
N THR A 305 -5.31 4.57 -2.52
CA THR A 305 -4.75 4.14 -1.24
C THR A 305 -5.81 3.39 -0.44
N SER A 306 -5.45 2.20 0.03
CA SER A 306 -6.27 1.40 0.94
C SER A 306 -5.40 0.80 2.03
N SER A 307 -5.27 1.52 3.14
CA SER A 307 -4.47 1.10 4.29
C SER A 307 -5.37 1.00 5.51
N GLY A 308 -5.84 -0.20 5.85
CA GLY A 308 -6.95 -0.28 6.80
C GLY A 308 -7.56 -1.65 7.01
N LEU A 309 -6.86 -2.74 6.67
CA LEU A 309 -7.47 -4.07 6.82
C LEU A 309 -7.85 -4.34 8.28
N THR A 310 -6.97 -3.96 9.23
CA THR A 310 -7.33 -3.98 10.66
C THR A 310 -6.95 -2.71 11.39
N GLN A 311 -5.76 -2.15 11.12
CA GLN A 311 -5.29 -0.90 11.72
C GLN A 311 -5.80 0.28 10.91
N ALA A 312 -6.58 1.15 11.55
CA ALA A 312 -7.15 2.33 10.91
C ALA A 312 -6.99 3.55 11.82
N VAL A 313 -6.76 4.72 11.25
CA VAL A 313 -6.38 5.94 11.99
C VAL A 313 -7.46 6.42 12.98
N GLU A 314 -8.74 6.21 12.68
CA GLU A 314 -9.84 6.52 13.62
C GLU A 314 -9.88 5.55 14.81
N LEU A 315 -9.29 4.35 14.69
CA LEU A 315 -9.19 3.38 15.77
C LEU A 315 -7.99 3.63 16.69
N ALA A 316 -7.11 4.57 16.34
CA ALA A 316 -5.99 4.99 17.19
C ALA A 316 -6.43 5.86 18.37
N VAL A 317 -7.68 6.36 18.36
CA VAL A 317 -8.30 7.13 19.45
C VAL A 317 -9.53 6.40 20.00
N PRO A 318 -9.91 6.62 21.26
CA PRO A 318 -11.14 6.05 21.81
C PRO A 318 -12.37 6.42 20.96
N PRO A 319 -13.37 5.52 20.81
CA PRO A 319 -14.51 5.74 19.93
C PRO A 319 -15.24 7.09 20.09
N PRO A 320 -15.46 7.63 21.32
CA PRO A 320 -16.09 8.93 21.49
C PRO A 320 -15.29 10.10 20.89
N LEU A 321 -13.99 9.92 20.62
CA LEU A 321 -13.07 10.92 20.09
C LEU A 321 -12.75 10.71 18.60
N ALA A 322 -13.24 9.64 17.97
CA ALA A 322 -12.97 9.34 16.56
C ALA A 322 -13.40 10.47 15.60
N PHE A 323 -14.44 11.23 15.96
CA PHE A 323 -14.90 12.38 15.17
C PHE A 323 -13.82 13.48 15.05
N ILE A 324 -12.90 13.58 16.03
CA ILE A 324 -11.80 14.55 16.00
C ILE A 324 -10.89 14.23 14.82
N VAL A 325 -10.56 12.95 14.59
CA VAL A 325 -9.71 12.53 13.46
C VAL A 325 -10.35 12.95 12.13
N ARG A 326 -11.67 12.75 11.98
CA ARG A 326 -12.42 13.18 10.78
C ARG A 326 -12.41 14.69 10.60
N PHE A 327 -12.59 15.42 11.70
CA PHE A 327 -12.57 16.88 11.68
C PHE A 327 -11.18 17.40 11.27
N LEU A 328 -10.10 16.83 11.82
CA LEU A 328 -8.73 17.18 11.44
C LEU A 328 -8.47 16.84 9.96
N ALA A 329 -8.92 15.67 9.48
CA ALA A 329 -8.80 15.30 8.08
C ALA A 329 -9.50 16.28 7.13
N TRP A 330 -10.63 16.87 7.55
CA TRP A 330 -11.31 17.92 6.80
C TRP A 330 -10.55 19.25 6.78
N LEU A 331 -9.80 19.56 7.86
CA LEU A 331 -8.96 20.76 7.93
C LEU A 331 -7.65 20.63 7.16
N THR A 332 -7.20 19.41 6.88
CA THR A 332 -5.94 19.15 6.19
C THR A 332 -6.11 19.35 4.68
N PRO A 333 -5.45 20.37 4.09
CA PRO A 333 -5.50 20.57 2.65
C PRO A 333 -4.82 19.40 1.94
N SER A 334 -5.46 18.89 0.88
CA SER A 334 -4.83 17.98 -0.08
C SER A 334 -5.26 18.37 -1.47
N THR A 335 -4.30 18.78 -2.28
CA THR A 335 -4.50 19.34 -3.62
C THR A 335 -4.65 18.23 -4.67
N MET A 336 -4.03 17.09 -4.42
CA MET A 336 -4.09 15.92 -5.31
C MET A 336 -5.31 15.01 -5.02
N ARG A 337 -6.01 15.19 -3.89
CA ARG A 337 -7.18 14.36 -3.58
C ARG A 337 -8.35 14.62 -4.53
N ILE A 338 -9.01 13.54 -4.95
CA ILE A 338 -10.23 13.61 -5.75
C ILE A 338 -11.42 13.87 -4.83
N TYR A 339 -12.08 15.01 -5.04
CA TYR A 339 -13.34 15.33 -4.36
C TYR A 339 -14.51 15.14 -5.33
N ASN A 340 -15.41 14.21 -5.03
CA ASN A 340 -16.58 13.92 -5.84
C ASN A 340 -17.78 13.47 -4.97
N GLN A 341 -18.93 13.23 -5.62
CA GLN A 341 -20.16 12.84 -4.94
C GLN A 341 -20.13 11.41 -4.37
N LYS A 342 -19.16 10.58 -4.77
CA LYS A 342 -18.98 9.22 -4.24
C LYS A 342 -18.28 9.21 -2.87
N CYS A 343 -17.73 10.33 -2.43
CA CYS A 343 -17.12 10.44 -1.11
C CYS A 343 -18.17 10.41 0.00
N ARG A 344 -18.06 9.42 0.90
CA ARG A 344 -18.89 9.31 2.09
C ARG A 344 -18.73 10.49 3.06
N TYR A 345 -17.52 11.04 3.14
CA TYR A 345 -17.20 12.19 3.99
C TYR A 345 -16.69 13.37 3.15
N LYS A 346 -16.90 14.59 3.65
CA LYS A 346 -16.47 15.83 2.98
C LYS A 346 -14.95 15.91 2.73
N SER A 347 -14.15 15.24 3.56
CA SER A 347 -12.70 15.16 3.40
C SER A 347 -12.25 14.24 2.27
N CYS A 348 -13.14 13.36 1.77
CA CYS A 348 -12.81 12.25 0.87
C CYS A 348 -11.71 11.30 1.38
N VAL A 349 -11.47 11.33 2.70
CA VAL A 349 -10.60 10.40 3.44
C VAL A 349 -11.47 9.54 4.32
N TYR A 350 -11.10 8.27 4.43
CA TYR A 350 -11.81 7.32 5.27
C TYR A 350 -10.87 6.65 6.26
N GLY A 351 -10.96 7.06 7.52
CA GLY A 351 -10.04 6.59 8.56
C GLY A 351 -10.51 5.34 9.32
N GLN A 352 -11.54 4.64 8.84
CA GLN A 352 -11.95 3.34 9.41
C GLN A 352 -11.42 2.17 8.58
N ARG A 353 -11.71 0.94 9.03
CA ARG A 353 -11.29 -0.27 8.31
C ARG A 353 -11.83 -0.29 6.89
N ASN A 354 -10.94 -0.55 5.94
CA ASN A 354 -11.21 -0.45 4.53
C ASN A 354 -10.35 -1.41 3.69
N PHE A 355 -10.81 -1.67 2.48
CA PHE A 355 -10.07 -2.37 1.44
C PHE A 355 -10.34 -1.69 0.08
N GLY A 356 -9.39 -1.84 -0.84
CA GLY A 356 -9.46 -1.30 -2.19
C GLY A 356 -9.99 -2.33 -3.18
N THR A 357 -10.70 -1.87 -4.20
CA THR A 357 -11.18 -2.72 -5.30
C THR A 357 -10.98 -2.04 -6.65
N ILE A 358 -10.59 -2.84 -7.65
CA ILE A 358 -10.60 -2.46 -9.07
C ILE A 358 -11.51 -3.45 -9.80
N GLU A 359 -12.55 -2.94 -10.44
CA GLU A 359 -13.48 -3.70 -11.27
C GLU A 359 -13.39 -3.22 -12.73
N ILE A 360 -13.02 -4.09 -13.65
CA ILE A 360 -12.77 -3.77 -15.06
C ILE A 360 -13.92 -4.29 -15.91
N GLN A 361 -14.47 -3.41 -16.72
CA GLN A 361 -15.56 -3.73 -17.64
C GLN A 361 -14.98 -3.89 -19.05
N TRP A 362 -14.43 -5.07 -19.32
CA TRP A 362 -13.75 -5.36 -20.59
C TRP A 362 -14.64 -5.25 -21.83
N ASP A 363 -15.94 -5.50 -21.67
CA ASP A 363 -16.92 -5.51 -22.77
C ASP A 363 -17.67 -4.18 -22.90
N ALA A 364 -17.37 -3.20 -22.02
CA ALA A 364 -17.89 -1.85 -22.17
C ALA A 364 -17.22 -1.14 -23.36
N THR A 365 -17.99 -0.30 -24.06
CA THR A 365 -17.49 0.56 -25.13
C THR A 365 -17.81 2.03 -24.80
N PRO A 366 -16.83 2.87 -24.45
CA PRO A 366 -15.40 2.56 -24.29
C PRO A 366 -15.10 1.68 -23.05
N GLN A 367 -13.97 0.96 -23.10
CA GLN A 367 -13.48 0.18 -21.96
C GLN A 367 -13.20 1.08 -20.77
N ARG A 368 -13.58 0.61 -19.58
CA ARG A 368 -13.52 1.38 -18.35
C ARG A 368 -13.32 0.49 -17.14
N MET A 369 -12.89 1.10 -16.05
CA MET A 369 -12.82 0.47 -14.74
C MET A 369 -13.40 1.36 -13.66
N LYS A 370 -13.81 0.73 -12.57
CA LYS A 370 -14.14 1.37 -11.31
C LYS A 370 -13.02 1.09 -10.33
N ALA A 371 -12.44 2.12 -9.75
CA ALA A 371 -11.47 2.00 -8.67
C ALA A 371 -12.07 2.64 -7.42
N GLU A 372 -12.18 1.84 -6.35
CA GLU A 372 -12.97 2.19 -5.18
C GLU A 372 -12.27 1.78 -3.89
N VAL A 373 -12.57 2.51 -2.82
CA VAL A 373 -12.31 2.10 -1.44
C VAL A 373 -13.65 1.72 -0.82
N ARG A 374 -13.68 0.58 -0.15
CA ARG A 374 -14.86 -0.01 0.49
C ARG A 374 -14.63 -0.19 1.97
N ASP A 375 -15.70 -0.13 2.76
CA ASP A 375 -15.65 -0.32 4.21
C ASP A 375 -15.72 -1.80 4.62
N LEU A 376 -15.82 -2.03 5.93
CA LEU A 376 -15.94 -3.35 6.54
C LEU A 376 -17.12 -4.19 6.02
N THR A 377 -18.19 -3.59 5.52
CA THR A 377 -19.36 -4.31 4.99
C THR A 377 -19.31 -4.46 3.47
N GLY A 378 -18.30 -3.90 2.81
CA GLY A 378 -18.16 -3.86 1.36
C GLY A 378 -18.88 -2.67 0.71
N ALA A 379 -19.43 -1.75 1.50
CA ALA A 379 -20.11 -0.56 0.98
C ALA A 379 -19.11 0.47 0.48
N LEU A 380 -19.47 1.17 -0.61
CA LEU A 380 -18.66 2.23 -1.21
C LEU A 380 -18.39 3.35 -0.20
N VAL A 381 -17.13 3.78 -0.15
CA VAL A 381 -16.67 4.89 0.69
C VAL A 381 -16.21 6.06 -0.17
N THR A 382 -15.39 5.77 -1.17
CA THR A 382 -14.95 6.72 -2.21
C THR A 382 -14.59 5.93 -3.45
N GLY A 383 -14.71 6.55 -4.62
CA GLY A 383 -14.47 5.86 -5.88
C GLY A 383 -14.33 6.80 -7.06
N VAL A 384 -13.78 6.27 -8.13
CA VAL A 384 -13.64 6.94 -9.42
C VAL A 384 -13.90 5.93 -10.54
N ASP A 385 -14.58 6.40 -11.59
CA ASP A 385 -14.69 5.66 -12.85
C ASP A 385 -13.62 6.19 -13.80
N ILE A 386 -12.81 5.32 -14.38
CA ILE A 386 -11.68 5.68 -15.24
C ILE A 386 -11.87 5.02 -16.60
N LEU A 387 -11.84 5.82 -17.66
CA LEU A 387 -11.81 5.32 -19.03
C LEU A 387 -10.38 4.95 -19.39
N PHE A 388 -10.20 3.84 -20.12
CA PHE A 388 -8.86 3.41 -20.53
C PHE A 388 -8.23 4.42 -21.50
N SER A 389 -9.05 5.10 -22.30
CA SER A 389 -8.62 6.21 -23.17
C SER A 389 -8.04 7.39 -22.40
N ASP A 390 -8.41 7.59 -21.13
CA ASP A 390 -7.90 8.69 -20.30
C ASP A 390 -6.48 8.40 -19.77
N LEU A 391 -6.03 7.14 -19.88
CA LEU A 391 -4.71 6.68 -19.44
C LEU A 391 -3.77 6.42 -20.63
N GLN A 392 -3.99 7.11 -21.75
CA GLN A 392 -3.17 6.96 -22.95
C GLN A 392 -2.39 8.23 -23.26
N HIS A 393 -1.14 8.06 -23.72
CA HIS A 393 -0.36 9.11 -24.35
C HIS A 393 -1.11 9.65 -25.57
N ARG A 394 -1.35 10.96 -25.62
CA ARG A 394 -2.05 11.60 -26.75
C ARG A 394 -1.07 11.83 -27.89
N ASN A 395 -1.33 11.25 -29.06
CA ASN A 395 -0.47 11.40 -30.24
C ASN A 395 -0.57 12.76 -30.95
N THR A 396 -1.47 13.66 -30.53
CA THR A 396 -1.64 15.00 -31.12
C THR A 396 -2.15 15.97 -30.06
N VAL A 397 -1.35 16.96 -29.69
CA VAL A 397 -1.85 18.16 -29.00
C VAL A 397 -2.51 19.01 -30.07
N SER A 398 -3.85 18.96 -30.15
CA SER A 398 -4.54 20.05 -30.82
C SER A 398 -4.40 21.27 -29.91
N ALA A 399 -3.86 22.37 -30.42
CA ALA A 399 -3.68 23.63 -29.67
C ALA A 399 -5.00 24.21 -29.11
N PHE A 400 -6.16 23.63 -29.48
CA PHE A 400 -7.48 23.97 -28.98
C PHE A 400 -7.87 23.27 -27.65
N ASP A 401 -7.13 22.24 -27.21
CA ASP A 401 -7.44 21.49 -25.97
C ASP A 401 -6.65 21.96 -24.74
N GLU A 402 -5.56 22.70 -24.91
CA GLU A 402 -4.76 23.22 -23.78
C GLU A 402 -5.56 24.21 -22.91
N GLU A 403 -6.48 24.98 -23.49
CA GLU A 403 -7.31 25.93 -22.73
C GLU A 403 -8.41 25.26 -21.89
N LYS A 404 -8.79 24.00 -22.17
CA LYS A 404 -9.91 23.32 -21.49
C LYS A 404 -9.51 22.31 -20.42
N VAL A 405 -8.27 21.83 -20.40
CA VAL A 405 -7.79 21.01 -19.28
C VAL A 405 -7.40 21.96 -18.15
N LYS A 406 -8.39 22.34 -17.32
CA LYS A 406 -8.08 22.90 -16.00
C LYS A 406 -7.26 21.85 -15.24
N HIS A 407 -5.94 22.05 -15.18
CA HIS A 407 -4.96 21.30 -14.40
C HIS A 407 -5.27 21.39 -12.89
N ARG A 408 -6.38 20.77 -12.47
CA ARG A 408 -6.94 20.92 -11.12
C ARG A 408 -6.07 20.22 -10.07
N HIS A 409 -5.35 19.18 -10.47
CA HIS A 409 -4.52 18.37 -9.58
C HIS A 409 -3.02 18.47 -9.91
N CYS A 410 -2.52 19.68 -10.15
CA CYS A 410 -1.09 19.92 -10.43
C CYS A 410 -0.35 20.67 -9.31
N THR A 411 -1.06 21.37 -8.43
CA THR A 411 -0.44 22.07 -7.31
C THR A 411 0.07 21.06 -6.29
N LEU A 412 1.35 21.11 -5.92
CA LEU A 412 1.87 20.34 -4.80
C LEU A 412 1.50 20.99 -3.48
N GLU A 413 1.23 20.20 -2.44
CA GLU A 413 0.97 20.71 -1.09
C GLU A 413 2.14 21.54 -0.53
N THR A 414 3.36 21.32 -1.01
CA THR A 414 4.54 22.12 -0.65
C THR A 414 4.49 23.55 -1.14
N ASP A 415 3.77 23.79 -2.23
CA ASP A 415 3.70 25.07 -2.94
C ASP A 415 2.52 25.93 -2.47
N LEU A 416 1.69 25.39 -1.58
CA LEU A 416 0.60 26.12 -0.96
C LEU A 416 1.13 27.29 -0.11
N PRO A 417 0.39 28.42 -0.04
CA PRO A 417 0.72 29.51 0.87
C PRO A 417 0.92 28.98 2.30
N TRP A 418 1.96 29.45 2.97
CA TRP A 418 2.38 28.91 4.28
C TRP A 418 1.23 28.84 5.31
N ILE A 419 0.30 29.81 5.27
CA ILE A 419 -0.86 29.86 6.16
C ILE A 419 -1.88 28.75 5.89
N VAL A 420 -2.06 28.38 4.62
CA VAL A 420 -2.93 27.27 4.22
C VAL A 420 -2.24 25.95 4.55
N ARG A 421 -0.97 25.82 4.17
CA ARG A 421 -0.16 24.64 4.42
C ARG A 421 -0.05 24.30 5.91
N ARG A 422 0.07 25.30 6.79
CA ARG A 422 0.19 25.13 8.25
C ARG A 422 -1.12 25.34 9.01
N ARG A 423 -2.27 25.39 8.32
CA ARG A 423 -3.60 25.62 8.94
C ARG A 423 -3.88 24.67 10.10
N LEU A 424 -3.62 23.38 9.91
CA LEU A 424 -3.81 22.36 10.93
C LEU A 424 -2.94 22.63 12.17
N ALA A 425 -1.67 22.98 11.97
CA ALA A 425 -0.75 23.32 13.05
C ALA A 425 -1.22 24.56 13.83
N PHE A 426 -1.66 25.64 13.16
CA PHE A 426 -2.21 26.81 13.85
C PHE A 426 -3.45 26.48 14.66
N PHE A 427 -4.34 25.65 14.11
CA PHE A 427 -5.52 25.21 14.85
C PHE A 427 -5.13 24.42 16.11
N CYS A 428 -4.23 23.43 15.99
CA CYS A 428 -3.80 22.61 17.12
C CYS A 428 -3.05 23.42 18.19
N PHE A 429 -2.05 24.20 17.80
CA PHE A 429 -1.29 25.02 18.76
C PHE A 429 -2.13 26.16 19.35
N GLY A 430 -3.04 26.75 18.56
CA GLY A 430 -4.00 27.73 19.04
C GLY A 430 -4.97 27.14 20.07
N ALA A 431 -5.49 25.95 19.83
CA ALA A 431 -6.35 25.23 20.78
C ALA A 431 -5.60 24.89 22.08
N ILE A 432 -4.35 24.43 21.98
CA ILE A 432 -3.50 24.17 23.16
C ILE A 432 -3.26 25.46 23.95
N ALA A 433 -2.91 26.56 23.28
CA ALA A 433 -2.70 27.85 23.93
C ALA A 433 -3.97 28.36 24.64
N ALA A 434 -5.13 28.25 24.00
CA ALA A 434 -6.42 28.61 24.59
C ALA A 434 -6.74 27.78 25.84
N LEU A 435 -6.48 26.46 25.80
CA LEU A 435 -6.65 25.58 26.96
C LEU A 435 -5.72 25.95 28.12
N LEU A 436 -4.46 26.28 27.83
CA LEU A 436 -3.50 26.71 28.85
C LEU A 436 -3.91 28.05 29.49
N VAL A 437 -4.34 29.02 28.69
CA VAL A 437 -4.88 30.30 29.20
C VAL A 437 -6.11 30.05 30.07
N GLY A 438 -7.04 29.20 29.62
CA GLY A 438 -8.21 28.81 30.39
C GLY A 438 -7.85 28.18 31.74
N LEU A 439 -6.87 27.26 31.76
CA LEU A 439 -6.39 26.63 32.97
C LEU A 439 -5.77 27.64 33.94
N VAL A 440 -4.96 28.57 33.44
CA VAL A 440 -4.37 29.65 34.25
C VAL A 440 -5.45 30.54 34.85
N LEU A 441 -6.46 30.92 34.06
CA LEU A 441 -7.59 31.74 34.53
C LEU A 441 -8.42 31.01 35.60
N VAL A 442 -8.72 29.72 35.39
CA VAL A 442 -9.45 28.91 36.38
C VAL A 442 -8.63 28.79 37.67
N THR A 443 -7.33 28.51 37.57
CA THR A 443 -6.44 28.41 38.74
C THR A 443 -6.36 29.73 39.48
N TYR A 444 -6.21 30.84 38.77
CA TYR A 444 -6.20 32.18 39.36
C TYR A 444 -7.51 32.49 40.09
N MET A 445 -8.66 32.15 39.50
CA MET A 445 -9.97 32.31 40.12
C MET A 445 -10.11 31.46 41.38
N LEU A 446 -9.69 30.19 41.33
CA LEU A 446 -9.68 29.30 42.50
C LEU A 446 -8.80 29.85 43.62
N VAL A 447 -7.57 30.30 43.32
CA VAL A 447 -6.68 30.91 44.32
C VAL A 447 -7.31 32.18 44.92
N ARG A 448 -7.96 33.01 44.11
CA ARG A 448 -8.63 34.24 44.60
C ARG A 448 -9.82 33.93 45.50
N ILE A 449 -10.62 32.92 45.16
CA ILE A 449 -11.75 32.45 45.98
C ILE A 449 -11.23 31.87 47.30
N SER A 450 -10.20 31.01 47.26
CA SER A 450 -9.59 30.44 48.45
C SER A 450 -9.01 31.52 49.38
N LYS A 451 -8.33 32.54 48.83
CA LYS A 451 -7.84 33.69 49.63
C LYS A 451 -9.00 34.46 50.30
N LYS A 452 -10.10 34.67 49.60
CA LYS A 452 -11.31 35.31 50.17
C LYS A 452 -11.94 34.47 51.28
N LEU A 453 -11.99 33.15 51.12
CA LEU A 453 -12.50 32.25 52.16
C LEU A 453 -11.58 32.26 53.39
N VAL A 454 -10.26 32.13 53.21
CA VAL A 454 -9.30 32.15 54.32
C VAL A 454 -9.30 33.48 55.07
N THR A 455 -9.45 34.62 54.38
CA THR A 455 -9.58 35.93 55.05
C THR A 455 -10.90 36.06 55.82
N LYS A 456 -11.98 35.46 55.33
CA LYS A 456 -13.28 35.44 56.04
C LYS A 456 -13.25 34.56 57.30
N PHE A 457 -12.47 33.48 57.31
CA PHE A 457 -12.26 32.60 58.48
C PHE A 457 -11.25 33.13 59.52
N LYS A 458 -10.56 34.24 59.25
CA LYS A 458 -9.61 34.88 60.19
C LYS A 458 -10.20 36.07 60.98
N VAL A 459 -11.51 36.31 60.85
CA VAL A 459 -12.21 37.46 61.46
C VAL A 459 -13.18 37.04 62.59
N ASP A 460 -13.21 35.76 62.94
CA ASP A 460 -13.74 35.26 64.22
C ASP A 460 -12.56 34.81 65.09
#